data_AF-A0A5S9M7M5-F1
#
_entry.id   AF-A0A5S9M7M5-F1
#
_cell.length_a   1.000
_cell.length_b   1.000
_cell.length_c   1.000
_cell.angle_alpha   90.00
_cell.angle_beta   90.00
_cell.angle_gamma   90.00
#
_symmetry.space_group_name_H-M   'P 1'
#
loop_
_entity.id
_entity.type
_entity.pdbx_description
1 polymer ?
#
loop_
_entity_poly.entity_id
_entity_poly.type
_entity_poly.pdbx_seq_one_letter_code
_entity_poly.pdbx_strand_id
1 'polypeptide(L)'
;MAKSRANEIDPCGDLLDLLEDALHENPPMTIKEGNLIKDGYNAKLDEYRDASRNGKDWIARLEQQEREYTGIRSLKVGFNKVFGYYIEVTRANTHLLEEGRYERKQTLANAERYITPELKKEKKH
;
A
#
# COMPACT_ATOMS: atom_id res chain seq x y z
N MET A 1 5.90 52.52 21.50
CA MET A 1 5.09 51.37 21.97
C MET A 1 5.11 50.17 21.02
N ALA A 2 5.05 50.34 19.69
CA ALA A 2 5.08 49.18 18.77
C ALA A 2 6.42 48.40 18.74
N LYS A 3 7.57 49.08 18.90
CA LYS A 3 8.90 48.43 18.89
C LYS A 3 9.24 47.58 20.12
N SER A 4 8.60 47.81 21.28
CA SER A 4 8.96 47.08 22.52
C SER A 4 8.35 45.69 22.59
N ARG A 5 7.17 45.46 22.00
CA ARG A 5 6.51 44.15 21.97
C ARG A 5 7.17 43.16 21.00
N ALA A 6 7.85 43.65 19.97
CA ALA A 6 8.52 42.80 18.99
C ALA A 6 9.71 42.02 19.60
N ASN A 7 10.39 42.59 20.59
CA ASN A 7 11.50 41.94 21.29
C ASN A 7 11.06 40.92 22.36
N GLU A 8 9.76 40.82 22.65
CA GLU A 8 9.18 39.85 23.58
C GLU A 8 8.69 38.57 22.86
N ILE A 9 8.77 38.54 21.52
CA ILE A 9 8.37 37.39 20.71
C ILE A 9 9.59 36.49 20.51
N ASP A 10 9.48 35.26 21.01
CA ASP A 10 10.43 34.19 20.70
C ASP A 10 10.19 33.71 19.26
N PRO A 11 11.22 33.73 18.38
CA PRO A 11 11.12 33.20 17.03
C PRO A 11 11.00 31.66 16.99
N CYS A 12 11.24 30.95 18.09
CA CYS A 12 11.14 29.48 18.18
C CYS A 12 11.94 28.77 17.09
N GLY A 13 13.18 29.21 16.84
CA GLY A 13 13.99 28.71 15.72
C GLY A 13 14.29 27.21 15.80
N ASP A 14 14.55 26.70 17.01
CA ASP A 14 14.74 25.27 17.27
C ASP A 14 13.50 24.42 16.95
N LEU A 15 12.31 24.95 17.25
CA LEU A 15 11.05 24.32 16.87
C LEU A 15 10.84 24.38 15.36
N LEU A 16 11.18 25.49 14.71
CA LEU A 16 11.11 25.63 13.27
C LEU A 16 11.99 24.59 12.58
N ASP A 17 13.26 24.49 12.98
CA ASP A 17 14.22 23.51 12.42
C ASP A 17 13.70 22.08 12.60
N LEU A 18 13.18 21.74 13.78
CA LEU A 18 12.58 20.43 14.05
C LEU A 18 11.41 20.13 13.10
N LEU A 19 10.52 21.10 12.88
CA LEU A 19 9.35 20.93 12.03
C LEU A 19 9.76 20.85 10.55
N GLU A 20 10.72 21.67 10.12
CA GLU A 20 11.26 21.64 8.77
C GLU A 20 11.96 20.32 8.47
N ASP A 21 12.71 19.75 9.40
CA ASP A 21 13.36 18.44 9.21
C ASP A 21 12.35 17.28 9.25
N ALA A 22 11.34 17.36 10.11
CA ALA A 22 10.39 16.28 10.32
C ALA A 22 9.25 16.21 9.30
N LEU A 23 8.71 17.34 8.86
CA LEU A 23 7.44 17.41 8.13
C LEU A 23 7.62 17.70 6.64
N HIS A 24 6.77 17.12 5.80
CA HIS A 24 6.66 17.55 4.41
C HIS A 24 6.17 19.00 4.32
N GLU A 25 6.61 19.73 3.29
CA GLU A 25 6.25 21.14 3.05
C GLU A 25 4.73 21.36 2.97
N ASN A 26 4.03 20.39 2.37
CA ASN A 26 2.58 20.37 2.28
C ASN A 26 2.06 19.10 2.97
N PRO A 27 1.99 19.09 4.31
CA PRO A 27 1.53 17.92 5.04
C PRO A 27 0.01 17.74 4.88
N PRO A 28 -0.50 16.50 4.90
CA PRO A 28 -1.93 16.26 4.84
C PRO A 28 -2.65 16.78 6.09
N MET A 29 -3.94 17.06 5.94
CA MET A 29 -4.79 17.57 7.01
C MET A 29 -5.00 16.54 8.14
N THR A 30 -4.85 15.25 7.82
CA THR A 30 -5.04 14.17 8.79
C THR A 30 -3.87 13.20 8.78
N ILE A 31 -3.51 12.70 9.97
CA ILE A 31 -2.48 11.67 10.13
C ILE A 31 -2.81 10.35 9.40
N LYS A 32 -4.09 10.12 9.07
CA LYS A 32 -4.57 8.90 8.43
C LYS A 32 -4.21 8.83 6.94
N GLU A 33 -3.99 9.99 6.32
CA GLU A 33 -3.60 10.08 4.91
C GLU A 33 -2.13 9.67 4.68
N GLY A 34 -1.35 9.49 5.74
CA GLY A 34 0.07 9.14 5.66
C GLY A 34 0.93 10.35 5.26
N ASN A 35 2.15 10.13 4.77
CA ASN A 35 3.03 11.17 4.17
C ASN A 35 3.15 12.50 4.94
N LEU A 36 3.02 12.46 6.26
CA LEU A 36 3.22 13.62 7.14
C LEU A 36 4.69 13.85 7.42
N ILE A 37 5.38 12.77 7.82
CA ILE A 37 6.80 12.77 8.18
C ILE A 37 7.64 12.55 6.92
N LYS A 38 8.71 13.33 6.72
CA LYS A 38 9.67 13.18 5.62
C LYS A 38 10.36 11.82 5.64
N ASP A 39 10.71 11.32 4.45
CA ASP A 39 11.60 10.17 4.33
C ASP A 39 13.00 10.55 4.88
N GLY A 40 13.68 9.62 5.55
CA GLY A 40 15.00 9.85 6.15
C GLY A 40 14.97 10.45 7.56
N TYR A 41 13.82 10.96 8.02
CA TYR A 41 13.70 11.49 9.39
C TYR A 41 13.61 10.37 10.44
N ASN A 42 13.00 9.23 10.10
CA ASN A 42 12.87 8.10 11.01
C ASN A 42 13.12 6.77 10.29
N ALA A 43 14.30 6.20 10.51
CA ALA A 43 14.73 4.97 9.84
C ALA A 43 13.76 3.79 9.99
N LYS A 44 13.07 3.67 11.13
CA LYS A 44 12.09 2.61 11.36
C LYS A 44 10.80 2.84 10.57
N LEU A 45 10.36 4.08 10.47
CA LEU A 45 9.23 4.46 9.61
C LEU A 45 9.56 4.23 8.13
N ASP A 46 10.78 4.56 7.73
CA ASP A 46 11.27 4.34 6.37
C ASP A 46 11.31 2.85 6.03
N GLU A 47 11.82 2.00 6.94
CA GLU A 47 11.78 0.54 6.79
C GLU A 47 10.36 0.02 6.55
N TYR A 48 9.38 0.50 7.33
CA TYR A 48 7.98 0.13 7.15
C TYR A 48 7.38 0.65 5.83
N ARG A 49 7.76 1.86 5.40
CA ARG A 49 7.33 2.42 4.11
C ARG A 49 7.91 1.63 2.96
N ASP A 50 9.17 1.25 3.02
CA ASP A 50 9.85 0.45 2.00
C ASP A 50 9.22 -0.94 1.91
N ALA A 51 8.99 -1.61 3.04
CA ALA A 51 8.25 -2.87 3.07
C ALA A 51 6.86 -2.74 2.42
N SER A 52 6.13 -1.66 2.73
CA SER A 52 4.82 -1.40 2.14
C SER A 52 4.86 -1.12 0.63
N ARG A 53 5.84 -0.33 0.16
CA ARG A 53 6.05 -0.02 -1.26
C ARG A 53 6.45 -1.28 -2.04
N ASN A 54 7.40 -2.05 -1.51
CA ASN A 54 7.83 -3.32 -2.08
C ASN A 54 6.68 -4.33 -2.18
N GLY A 55 5.81 -4.37 -1.17
CA GLY A 55 4.59 -5.19 -1.20
C GLY A 55 3.63 -4.76 -2.32
N LYS A 56 3.40 -3.45 -2.52
CA LYS A 56 2.56 -2.95 -3.62
C LYS A 56 3.14 -3.29 -4.99
N ASP A 57 4.45 -3.11 -5.16
CA ASP A 57 5.13 -3.43 -6.42
C ASP A 57 5.08 -4.92 -6.73
N TRP A 58 5.25 -5.77 -5.70
CA TRP A 58 5.11 -7.21 -5.84
C TRP A 58 3.69 -7.60 -6.28
N ILE A 59 2.66 -7.02 -5.68
CA ILE A 59 1.26 -7.26 -6.06
C ILE A 59 1.01 -6.84 -7.52
N ALA A 60 1.52 -5.69 -7.93
CA ALA A 60 1.37 -5.21 -9.31
C ALA A 60 2.06 -6.14 -10.32
N ARG A 61 3.27 -6.62 -10.00
CA ARG A 61 3.99 -7.59 -10.83
C ARG A 61 3.26 -8.93 -10.90
N LEU A 62 2.76 -9.43 -9.77
CA LEU A 62 2.00 -10.67 -9.71
C LEU A 62 0.73 -10.56 -10.56
N GLU A 63 -0.04 -9.47 -10.44
CA GLU A 63 -1.23 -9.24 -11.27
C GLU A 63 -0.89 -9.28 -12.77
N GLN A 64 0.19 -8.62 -13.17
CA GLN A 64 0.64 -8.60 -14.57
C GLN A 64 1.06 -10.00 -15.05
N GLN A 65 1.86 -10.71 -14.26
CA GLN A 65 2.30 -12.07 -14.58
C GLN A 65 1.11 -13.03 -14.73
N GLU A 66 0.12 -12.94 -13.84
CA GLU A 66 -1.08 -13.77 -13.90
C GLU A 66 -1.96 -13.44 -15.10
N ARG A 67 -2.08 -12.17 -15.47
CA ARG A 67 -2.78 -11.75 -16.71
C ARG A 67 -2.09 -12.31 -17.95
N GLU A 68 -0.77 -12.27 -18.01
CA GLU A 68 0.01 -12.82 -19.11
C GLU A 68 -0.10 -14.34 -19.18
N TYR A 69 0.02 -15.02 -18.03
CA TYR A 69 -0.06 -16.47 -17.93
C TYR A 69 -1.42 -17.01 -18.35
N THR A 70 -2.50 -16.41 -17.86
CA THR A 70 -3.88 -16.89 -18.10
C THR A 70 -4.50 -16.31 -19.37
N GLY A 71 -3.93 -15.23 -19.91
CA GLY A 71 -4.55 -14.42 -20.96
C GLY A 71 -5.76 -13.58 -20.50
N ILE A 72 -6.11 -13.61 -19.21
CA ILE A 72 -7.31 -12.96 -18.67
C ILE A 72 -7.01 -11.51 -18.32
N ARG A 73 -7.24 -10.57 -19.25
CA ARG A 73 -7.01 -9.13 -19.01
C ARG A 73 -7.82 -8.55 -17.84
N SER A 74 -8.98 -9.13 -17.53
CA SER A 74 -9.84 -8.68 -16.43
C SER A 74 -9.41 -9.18 -15.05
N LEU A 75 -8.40 -10.07 -14.96
CA LEU A 75 -7.88 -10.61 -13.71
C LEU A 75 -7.36 -9.49 -12.83
N LYS A 76 -7.66 -9.53 -11.52
CA LYS A 76 -7.19 -8.55 -10.54
C LYS A 76 -6.67 -9.22 -9.28
N VAL A 77 -5.67 -8.63 -8.65
CA VAL A 77 -5.23 -9.01 -7.30
C VAL A 77 -5.86 -8.04 -6.30
N GLY A 78 -6.70 -8.58 -5.41
CA GLY A 78 -7.36 -7.82 -4.35
C GLY A 78 -6.89 -8.23 -2.97
N PHE A 79 -7.32 -7.50 -1.94
CA PHE A 79 -7.06 -7.81 -0.53
C PHE A 79 -8.36 -7.86 0.25
N ASN A 80 -8.49 -8.80 1.18
CA ASN A 80 -9.50 -8.76 2.24
C ASN A 80 -8.92 -9.20 3.59
N LYS A 81 -9.63 -8.86 4.67
CA LYS A 81 -9.16 -9.13 6.04
C LYS A 81 -9.18 -10.61 6.45
N VAL A 82 -9.95 -11.46 5.78
CA VAL A 82 -10.18 -12.86 6.20
C VAL A 82 -9.15 -13.79 5.58
N PHE A 83 -8.89 -13.65 4.28
CA PHE A 83 -7.98 -14.51 3.53
C PHE A 83 -6.79 -13.76 2.93
N GLY A 84 -6.60 -12.48 3.24
CA GLY A 84 -5.48 -11.67 2.71
C GLY A 84 -5.64 -11.38 1.22
N TYR A 85 -4.51 -11.38 0.51
CA TYR A 85 -4.49 -11.19 -0.94
C TYR A 85 -5.13 -12.37 -1.69
N TYR A 86 -5.85 -12.08 -2.77
CA TYR A 86 -6.53 -13.06 -3.63
C TYR A 86 -6.50 -12.61 -5.09
N ILE A 87 -6.63 -13.58 -6.00
CA ILE A 87 -6.88 -13.34 -7.43
C ILE A 87 -8.39 -13.37 -7.67
N GLU A 88 -8.93 -12.34 -8.29
CA GLU A 88 -10.32 -12.26 -8.71
C GLU A 88 -10.43 -12.41 -10.23
N VAL A 89 -11.29 -13.33 -10.65
CA VAL A 89 -11.55 -13.64 -12.07
C VAL A 89 -13.04 -13.61 -12.31
N THR A 90 -13.47 -12.98 -13.40
CA THR A 90 -14.88 -12.98 -13.82
C THR A 90 -15.37 -14.40 -14.11
N ARG A 91 -16.61 -14.75 -13.76
CA ARG A 91 -17.16 -16.11 -13.97
C ARG A 91 -17.05 -16.59 -15.42
N ALA A 92 -17.14 -15.68 -16.39
CA ALA A 92 -16.97 -16.01 -17.80
C ALA A 92 -15.56 -16.54 -18.15
N ASN A 93 -14.54 -16.21 -17.37
CA ASN A 93 -13.13 -16.51 -17.67
C ASN A 93 -12.53 -17.59 -16.76
N THR A 94 -13.29 -18.15 -15.81
CA THR A 94 -12.76 -19.15 -14.88
C THR A 94 -12.34 -20.44 -15.58
N HIS A 95 -12.92 -20.75 -16.73
CA HIS A 95 -12.55 -21.88 -17.58
C HIS A 95 -11.15 -21.76 -18.21
N LEU A 96 -10.54 -20.57 -18.19
CA LEU A 96 -9.17 -20.33 -18.68
C LEU A 96 -8.11 -20.58 -17.60
N LEU A 97 -8.51 -20.87 -16.36
CA LEU A 97 -7.59 -21.14 -15.27
C LEU A 97 -7.07 -22.57 -15.35
N GLU A 98 -5.77 -22.73 -15.13
CA GLU A 98 -5.13 -24.04 -15.06
C GLU A 98 -5.57 -24.82 -13.80
N GLU A 99 -5.89 -26.10 -13.99
CA GLU A 99 -6.28 -26.98 -12.89
C GLU A 99 -5.15 -27.17 -11.87
N GLY A 100 -5.50 -27.09 -10.58
CA GLY A 100 -4.56 -27.34 -9.47
C GLY A 100 -3.73 -26.13 -9.01
N ARG A 101 -3.56 -25.08 -9.83
CA ARG A 101 -2.83 -23.86 -9.42
C ARG A 101 -3.67 -22.90 -8.56
N TYR A 102 -4.96 -22.79 -8.87
CA TYR A 102 -5.87 -21.82 -8.26
C TYR A 102 -6.82 -22.50 -7.27
N GLU A 103 -6.65 -22.21 -5.97
CA GLU A 103 -7.57 -22.70 -4.95
C GLU A 103 -8.69 -21.69 -4.70
N ARG A 104 -9.93 -22.03 -5.06
CA ARG A 104 -11.09 -21.15 -4.88
C ARG A 104 -11.36 -20.89 -3.40
N LYS A 105 -11.58 -19.62 -3.03
CA LYS A 105 -11.90 -19.17 -1.67
C LYS A 105 -13.27 -18.55 -1.52
N GLN A 106 -13.78 -17.89 -2.54
CA GLN A 106 -15.07 -17.20 -2.47
C GLN A 106 -15.72 -17.11 -3.85
N THR A 107 -17.03 -17.26 -3.91
CA THR A 107 -17.84 -16.99 -5.11
C THR A 107 -18.65 -15.71 -4.88
N LEU A 108 -18.60 -14.80 -5.85
CA LEU A 108 -19.41 -13.59 -5.92
C LEU A 108 -20.46 -13.74 -7.03
N ALA A 109 -21.34 -12.74 -7.17
CA ALA A 109 -22.35 -12.73 -8.23
C ALA A 109 -21.72 -12.95 -9.62
N ASN A 110 -20.69 -12.17 -9.96
CA ASN A 110 -20.08 -12.12 -11.29
C ASN A 110 -18.61 -12.56 -11.35
N ALA A 111 -18.03 -12.98 -10.23
CA ALA A 111 -16.62 -13.32 -10.13
C ALA A 111 -16.36 -14.47 -9.14
N GLU A 112 -15.21 -15.09 -9.27
CA GLU A 112 -14.66 -16.06 -8.32
C GLU A 112 -13.30 -15.57 -7.83
N ARG A 113 -13.02 -15.82 -6.55
CA ARG A 113 -11.75 -15.46 -5.90
C ARG A 113 -10.96 -16.71 -5.60
N TYR A 114 -9.68 -16.66 -5.91
CA TYR A 114 -8.73 -17.76 -5.78
C TYR A 114 -7.50 -17.33 -5.01
N ILE A 115 -6.78 -18.32 -4.48
CA ILE A 115 -5.46 -18.16 -3.89
C ILE A 115 -4.51 -19.12 -4.60
N THR A 116 -3.30 -18.64 -4.90
CA THR A 116 -2.21 -19.43 -5.45
C THR A 116 -1.14 -19.70 -4.38
N PRO A 117 -0.22 -20.65 -4.61
CA PRO A 117 0.90 -20.89 -3.71
C PRO A 117 1.75 -19.65 -3.40
N GLU A 118 1.94 -18.77 -4.39
CA GLU A 118 2.68 -17.50 -4.26
C GLU A 118 2.00 -16.57 -3.26
N LEU A 119 0.67 -16.39 -3.38
CA LEU A 119 -0.11 -15.57 -2.45
C LEU A 119 -0.14 -16.12 -1.01
N LYS A 120 0.00 -17.44 -0.84
CA LYS A 120 0.11 -18.04 0.49
C LYS A 120 1.48 -17.80 1.15
N LYS A 121 2.55 -17.72 0.36
CA LYS A 121 3.92 -17.52 0.88
C LYS A 121 4.10 -16.10 1.42
N GLU A 122 3.53 -15.10 0.76
CA GLU A 122 3.68 -13.70 1.18
C GLU A 122 3.01 -13.38 2.52
N LYS A 123 1.99 -14.15 2.93
CA LYS A 123 1.37 -13.99 4.25
C LYS A 123 2.29 -14.25 5.45
N LYS A 124 3.45 -14.87 5.23
CA LYS A 124 4.34 -15.32 6.30
C LYS A 124 5.41 -14.29 6.68
N HIS A 125 5.39 -13.09 6.11
CA HIS A 125 6.26 -11.97 6.49
C HIS A 125 5.38 -10.82 6.98
#